data_AF-A0A2R6KU13-F1
#
_entry.id   AF-A0A2R6KU13-F1
#
_cell.length_a   1.000
_cell.length_b   1.000
_cell.length_c   1.000
_cell.angle_alpha   90.00
_cell.angle_beta   90.00
_cell.angle_gamma   90.00
#
_symmetry.space_group_name_H-M   'P 1'
#
loop_
_entity.id
_entity.type
_entity.pdbx_description
1 polymer ?
#
loop_
_entity_poly.entity_id
_entity_poly.type
_entity_poly.pdbx_seq_one_letter_code
_entity_poly.pdbx_strand_id
1 'polypeptide(L)'
;MKVDISAVLEGGYEKTVARTGVQFAAVFFALSALNALFAPEPETLPMEDSPVGDVAPAGGGGPTGPSLGLSPTVAGLLSLLVTILSALVAIAAIRTFVAGETESIPEEYFTRSIVWVAVNFVIGGIAFAIVVGIGLVFLVVPGLFLLVSLFFWQVFIAVEDENFLEGFRHSWQLTKGRRFGLFVLGVVVIFVALVISIAFGIPGVFFPAILALLVEQVGSALVFVFVLAATAEAYNQLTAADHEGDTVDTSL
;
A
#
# COMPACT_ATOMS: atom_id res chain seq x y z
N MET A 1 23.99 -9.66 6.44
CA MET A 1 23.15 -9.52 7.66
C MET A 1 21.75 -10.08 7.37
N LYS A 2 21.07 -10.69 8.36
CA LYS A 2 19.68 -11.15 8.20
C LYS A 2 18.74 -9.96 8.41
N VAL A 3 17.61 -9.94 7.71
CA VAL A 3 16.53 -8.96 7.93
C VAL A 3 15.94 -9.20 9.33
N ASP A 4 15.95 -8.18 10.18
CA ASP A 4 15.33 -8.27 11.52
C ASP A 4 13.85 -7.94 11.39
N ILE A 5 13.04 -8.99 11.25
CA ILE A 5 11.59 -8.88 11.04
C ILE A 5 10.92 -8.25 12.27
N SER A 6 11.36 -8.60 13.47
CA SER A 6 10.83 -8.04 14.72
C SER A 6 10.99 -6.54 14.77
N ALA A 7 12.21 -6.05 14.51
CA ALA A 7 12.50 -4.61 14.51
C ALA A 7 11.65 -3.86 13.47
N VAL A 8 11.46 -4.44 12.27
CA VAL A 8 10.61 -3.85 11.23
C VAL A 8 9.14 -3.75 11.67
N LEU A 9 8.61 -4.79 12.30
CA LEU A 9 7.23 -4.79 12.78
C LEU A 9 7.03 -3.81 13.95
N GLU A 10 7.98 -3.77 14.88
CA GLU A 10 7.93 -2.88 16.05
C GLU A 10 8.04 -1.42 15.62
N GLY A 11 9.04 -1.06 14.80
CA GLY A 11 9.17 0.29 14.25
C GLY A 11 7.99 0.68 13.35
N GLY A 12 7.47 -0.28 12.57
CA GLY A 12 6.25 -0.08 11.76
C GLY A 12 5.02 0.22 12.64
N TYR A 13 4.85 -0.51 13.74
CA TYR A 13 3.79 -0.28 14.70
C TYR A 13 3.93 1.07 15.40
N GLU A 14 5.11 1.39 15.93
CA GLU A 14 5.40 2.66 16.61
C GLU A 14 5.08 3.87 15.73
N LYS A 15 5.53 3.86 14.46
CA LYS A 15 5.23 4.92 13.49
C LYS A 15 3.74 4.99 13.13
N THR A 16 3.03 3.87 13.14
CA THR A 16 1.58 3.84 12.85
C THR A 16 0.77 4.46 13.97
N VAL A 17 1.13 4.20 15.23
CA VAL A 17 0.44 4.75 16.41
C VAL A 17 0.94 6.16 16.78
N ALA A 18 2.07 6.59 16.22
CA ALA A 18 2.57 7.95 16.37
C ALA A 18 1.62 8.99 15.75
N ARG A 19 1.83 10.27 16.10
CA ARG A 19 0.96 11.37 15.68
C ARG A 19 0.89 11.51 14.16
N THR A 20 2.02 11.41 13.46
CA THR A 20 2.07 11.44 11.99
C THR A 20 1.36 10.23 11.38
N GLY A 21 1.54 9.04 11.94
CA GLY A 21 0.82 7.83 11.53
C GLY A 21 -0.70 7.96 11.63
N VAL A 22 -1.21 8.46 12.76
CA VAL A 22 -2.64 8.70 12.97
C VAL A 22 -3.19 9.77 12.02
N GLN A 23 -2.42 10.83 11.75
CA GLN A 23 -2.80 11.85 10.76
C GLN A 23 -2.92 11.26 9.36
N PHE A 24 -1.94 10.45 8.91
CA PHE A 24 -2.03 9.76 7.63
C PHE A 24 -3.21 8.79 7.59
N ALA A 25 -3.45 8.03 8.66
CA ALA A 25 -4.59 7.12 8.74
C ALA A 25 -5.92 7.88 8.60
N ALA A 26 -6.05 9.04 9.25
CA ALA A 26 -7.22 9.89 9.12
C ALA A 26 -7.41 10.42 7.68
N VAL A 27 -6.33 10.84 7.02
CA VAL A 27 -6.38 11.30 5.62
C VAL A 27 -6.76 10.15 4.69
N PHE A 28 -6.15 8.97 4.84
CA PHE A 28 -6.50 7.79 4.02
C PHE A 28 -7.93 7.32 4.25
N PHE A 29 -8.39 7.35 5.50
CA PHE A 29 -9.79 7.08 5.81
C PHE A 29 -10.72 8.06 5.08
N ALA A 30 -10.44 9.37 5.13
CA ALA A 30 -11.23 10.37 4.44
C ALA A 30 -11.23 10.18 2.91
N LEU A 31 -10.06 9.91 2.31
CA LEU A 31 -9.93 9.66 0.88
C LEU A 31 -10.66 8.39 0.47
N SER A 32 -10.56 7.33 1.26
CA SER A 32 -11.21 6.06 0.96
C SER A 32 -12.73 6.15 1.13
N ALA A 33 -13.21 6.85 2.16
CA ALA A 33 -14.63 7.18 2.32
C ALA A 33 -15.15 8.03 1.15
N LEU A 34 -14.38 9.02 0.69
CA LEU A 34 -14.71 9.83 -0.48
C LEU A 34 -14.78 8.97 -1.75
N ASN A 35 -13.83 8.04 -1.94
CA ASN A 35 -13.83 7.11 -3.07
C ASN A 35 -15.03 6.16 -3.03
N ALA A 36 -15.45 5.73 -1.83
CA ALA A 36 -16.63 4.88 -1.66
C ALA A 36 -17.92 5.57 -2.13
N LEU A 37 -18.03 6.90 -2.03
CA LEU A 37 -19.17 7.66 -2.55
C LEU A 37 -19.27 7.65 -4.08
N PHE A 38 -18.16 7.36 -4.76
CA PHE A 38 -18.06 7.28 -6.23
C PHE A 38 -18.14 5.84 -6.73
N ALA A 39 -18.25 4.84 -5.86
CA ALA A 39 -18.37 3.46 -6.30
C ALA A 39 -19.64 3.31 -7.16
N PRO A 40 -19.53 2.75 -8.39
CA PRO A 40 -20.70 2.50 -9.22
C PRO A 40 -21.65 1.56 -8.48
N GLU A 41 -22.96 1.83 -8.55
CA GLU A 41 -23.94 0.86 -8.06
C GLU A 41 -23.75 -0.44 -8.84
N PRO A 42 -23.75 -1.61 -8.17
CA PRO A 42 -23.79 -2.85 -8.90
C PRO A 42 -25.03 -2.80 -9.79
N GLU A 43 -24.83 -2.89 -11.11
CA GLU A 43 -25.94 -3.11 -12.03
C GLU A 43 -26.69 -4.32 -11.49
N THR A 44 -27.90 -4.09 -10.97
CA THR A 44 -28.84 -5.17 -10.73
C THR A 44 -29.13 -5.72 -12.10
N LEU A 45 -28.39 -6.75 -12.51
CA LEU A 45 -28.71 -7.50 -13.73
C LEU A 45 -30.21 -7.82 -13.63
N PRO A 46 -31.02 -7.49 -14.65
CA PRO A 46 -32.40 -7.92 -14.68
C PRO A 46 -32.36 -9.42 -14.42
N MET A 47 -33.03 -9.87 -13.37
CA MET A 47 -33.18 -11.28 -13.05
C MET A 47 -33.87 -11.90 -14.26
N GLU A 48 -33.10 -12.41 -15.22
CA GLU A 48 -33.62 -13.34 -16.21
C GLU A 48 -34.13 -14.52 -15.40
N ASP A 49 -35.43 -14.75 -15.53
CA ASP A 49 -36.25 -15.72 -14.82
C ASP A 49 -35.66 -17.13 -15.01
N SER A 50 -34.64 -17.45 -14.22
CA SER A 50 -33.93 -18.73 -14.28
C SER A 50 -34.82 -19.76 -13.60
N PRO A 51 -35.32 -20.79 -14.33
CA PRO A 51 -36.40 -21.65 -13.86
C PRO A 51 -35.94 -22.75 -12.88
N VAL A 52 -34.82 -22.56 -12.19
CA VAL A 52 -34.26 -23.55 -11.28
C VAL A 52 -33.99 -22.84 -9.94
N GLY A 53 -34.59 -23.38 -8.88
CA GLY A 53 -34.48 -22.90 -7.51
C GLY A 53 -33.07 -23.09 -6.95
N ASP A 54 -32.14 -22.29 -7.45
CA ASP A 54 -30.79 -22.23 -6.93
C ASP A 54 -30.74 -21.24 -5.77
N VAL A 55 -30.37 -21.80 -4.62
CA VAL A 55 -29.85 -21.10 -3.44
C VAL A 55 -29.06 -19.88 -3.89
N ALA A 56 -29.59 -18.69 -3.58
CA ALA A 56 -28.84 -17.45 -3.74
C ALA A 56 -27.45 -17.66 -3.13
N PRO A 57 -26.34 -17.35 -3.82
CA PRO A 57 -25.05 -17.40 -3.18
C PRO A 57 -25.13 -16.42 -2.01
N ALA A 58 -25.00 -16.93 -0.79
CA ALA A 58 -24.89 -16.14 0.44
C ALA A 58 -23.52 -15.42 0.51
N GLY A 59 -23.03 -14.91 -0.62
CA GLY A 59 -21.75 -14.25 -0.76
C GLY A 59 -21.72 -13.45 -2.05
N GLY A 60 -21.74 -12.12 -1.93
CA GLY A 60 -21.51 -11.25 -3.09
C GLY A 60 -22.06 -9.83 -2.96
N GLY A 61 -23.02 -9.57 -2.08
CA GLY A 61 -23.45 -8.21 -1.76
C GLY A 61 -22.61 -7.63 -0.64
N GLY A 62 -21.37 -7.22 -0.94
CA GLY A 62 -20.62 -6.35 -0.02
C GLY A 62 -21.48 -5.14 0.35
N PRO A 63 -21.34 -4.58 1.57
CA PRO A 63 -22.27 -3.56 2.02
C PRO A 63 -22.27 -2.38 1.04
N THR A 64 -23.43 -2.10 0.44
CA THR A 64 -23.60 -1.02 -0.52
C THR A 64 -23.42 0.30 0.21
N GLY A 65 -22.26 0.92 -0.01
CA GLY A 65 -21.98 2.26 0.49
C GLY A 65 -22.94 3.28 -0.13
N PRO A 66 -23.06 4.48 0.47
CA PRO A 66 -23.85 5.55 -0.11
C PRO A 66 -23.29 5.92 -1.49
N SER A 67 -24.08 5.78 -2.55
CA SER A 67 -23.69 6.22 -3.90
C SER A 67 -24.29 7.60 -4.20
N LEU A 68 -23.59 8.42 -4.97
CA LEU A 68 -24.08 9.73 -5.40
C LEU A 68 -24.92 9.67 -6.70
N GLY A 69 -25.20 8.47 -7.23
CA GLY A 69 -25.95 8.30 -8.49
C GLY A 69 -25.26 8.96 -9.71
N LEU A 70 -23.93 9.07 -9.68
CA LEU A 70 -23.16 9.67 -10.76
C LEU A 70 -23.10 8.73 -11.98
N SER A 71 -22.94 9.30 -13.18
CA SER A 71 -22.70 8.47 -14.36
C SER A 71 -21.38 7.69 -14.19
N PRO A 72 -21.28 6.44 -14.70
CA PRO A 72 -20.08 5.62 -14.55
C PRO A 72 -18.80 6.32 -15.01
N THR A 73 -18.89 7.13 -16.06
CA THR A 73 -17.77 7.93 -16.56
C THR A 73 -17.33 9.01 -15.57
N VAL A 74 -18.28 9.76 -14.99
CA VAL A 74 -17.96 10.82 -14.01
C VAL A 74 -17.42 10.21 -12.71
N ALA A 75 -18.06 9.14 -12.23
CA ALA A 75 -17.61 8.36 -11.08
C ALA A 75 -16.18 7.85 -11.28
N GLY A 76 -15.89 7.23 -12.43
CA GLY A 76 -14.56 6.74 -12.75
C GLY A 76 -13.48 7.83 -12.78
N LEU A 77 -13.79 9.00 -13.34
CA LEU A 77 -12.86 10.14 -13.36
C LEU A 77 -12.59 10.69 -11.96
N LEU A 78 -13.61 10.77 -11.10
CA LEU A 78 -13.44 11.21 -9.71
C LEU A 78 -12.66 10.18 -8.89
N SER A 79 -12.95 8.89 -9.03
CA SER A 79 -12.18 7.82 -8.39
C SER A 79 -10.73 7.81 -8.83
N LEU A 80 -10.45 8.10 -10.11
CA LEU A 80 -9.09 8.27 -10.61
C LEU A 80 -8.38 9.44 -9.92
N LEU A 81 -9.06 10.57 -9.76
CA LEU A 81 -8.52 11.74 -9.07
C LEU A 81 -8.23 11.46 -7.59
N VAL A 82 -9.14 10.77 -6.89
CA VAL A 82 -8.92 10.34 -5.50
C VAL A 82 -7.77 9.34 -5.39
N THR A 83 -7.63 8.44 -6.37
CA THR A 83 -6.51 7.50 -6.43
C THR A 83 -5.17 8.23 -6.59
N ILE A 84 -5.10 9.22 -7.48
CA ILE A 84 -3.91 10.06 -7.66
C ILE A 84 -3.60 10.80 -6.35
N LEU A 85 -4.59 11.43 -5.72
CA LEU A 85 -4.41 12.13 -4.45
C LEU A 85 -3.93 11.18 -3.33
N SER A 86 -4.48 9.96 -3.27
CA SER A 86 -4.06 8.94 -2.32
C SER A 86 -2.61 8.51 -2.54
N ALA A 87 -2.17 8.37 -3.80
CA ALA A 87 -0.78 8.08 -4.12
C ALA A 87 0.17 9.20 -3.67
N LEU A 88 -0.22 10.48 -3.86
CA LEU A 88 0.57 11.63 -3.37
C LEU A 88 0.70 11.63 -1.85
N VAL A 89 -0.38 11.33 -1.13
CA VAL A 89 -0.34 11.19 0.33
C VAL A 89 0.54 10.00 0.75
N ALA A 90 0.50 8.89 0.02
CA ALA A 90 1.34 7.73 0.31
C ALA A 90 2.84 8.04 0.12
N ILE A 91 3.19 8.80 -0.92
CA ILE A 91 4.56 9.29 -1.14
C ILE A 91 5.01 10.16 0.04
N ALA A 92 4.18 11.11 0.48
CA ALA A 92 4.50 11.95 1.63
C ALA A 92 4.63 11.13 2.94
N ALA A 93 3.79 10.10 3.11
CA ALA A 93 3.89 9.19 4.25
C ALA A 93 5.21 8.40 4.24
N ILE A 94 5.61 7.86 3.08
CA ILE A 94 6.92 7.19 2.93
C ILE A 94 8.06 8.16 3.27
N ARG A 95 8.07 9.39 2.71
CA ARG A 95 9.07 10.42 3.03
C ARG A 95 9.17 10.67 4.54
N THR A 96 8.03 10.85 5.19
CA THR A 96 7.92 11.13 6.63
C THR A 96 8.44 9.95 7.46
N PHE A 97 8.05 8.72 7.14
CA PHE A 97 8.45 7.53 7.90
C PHE A 97 9.90 7.13 7.68
N VAL A 98 10.45 7.38 6.49
CA VAL A 98 11.87 7.15 6.20
C VAL A 98 12.73 8.18 6.95
N ALA A 99 12.31 9.45 6.96
CA ALA A 99 12.99 10.52 7.71
C ALA A 99 12.93 10.36 9.24
N GLY A 100 12.05 9.48 9.77
CA GLY A 100 11.87 9.28 11.20
C GLY A 100 11.04 10.38 11.89
N GLU A 101 10.35 11.20 11.10
CA GLU A 101 9.54 12.32 11.60
C GLU A 101 8.23 11.81 12.21
N THR A 102 8.09 11.94 13.53
CA THR A 102 6.94 11.43 14.28
C THR A 102 6.03 12.53 14.83
N GLU A 103 6.48 13.79 14.82
CA GLU A 103 5.78 14.91 15.46
C GLU A 103 5.11 15.89 14.48
N SER A 104 5.63 16.06 13.26
CA SER A 104 5.08 16.97 12.24
C SER A 104 5.35 16.48 10.81
N ILE A 105 4.52 16.91 9.85
CA ILE A 105 4.68 16.58 8.44
C ILE A 105 5.26 17.80 7.70
N PRO A 106 6.52 17.76 7.23
CA PRO A 106 7.11 18.88 6.50
C PRO A 106 6.40 19.18 5.17
N GLU A 107 6.00 20.43 4.94
CA GLU A 107 5.33 20.87 3.71
C GLU A 107 6.21 20.70 2.45
N GLU A 108 7.53 20.66 2.63
CA GLU A 108 8.50 20.42 1.55
C GLU A 108 8.30 19.05 0.88
N TYR A 109 7.82 18.05 1.63
CA TYR A 109 7.53 16.71 1.10
C TYR A 109 6.32 16.67 0.16
N PHE A 110 5.43 17.66 0.22
CA PHE A 110 4.30 17.80 -0.71
C PHE A 110 4.58 18.72 -1.89
N THR A 111 5.60 19.57 -1.81
CA THR A 111 5.81 20.65 -2.79
C THR A 111 7.00 20.41 -3.70
N ARG A 112 8.01 19.64 -3.26
CA ARG A 112 9.19 19.35 -4.07
C ARG A 112 8.89 18.29 -5.14
N SER A 113 9.00 18.70 -6.40
CA SER A 113 8.95 17.82 -7.59
C SER A 113 7.69 16.95 -7.73
N ILE A 114 6.56 17.36 -7.14
CA ILE A 114 5.37 16.49 -7.02
C ILE A 114 4.87 15.93 -8.35
N VAL A 115 4.90 16.73 -9.42
CA VAL A 115 4.48 16.28 -10.76
C VAL A 115 5.45 15.25 -11.34
N TRP A 116 6.76 15.49 -11.17
CA TRP A 116 7.79 14.58 -11.66
C TRP A 116 7.75 13.23 -10.94
N VAL A 117 7.65 13.28 -9.61
CA VAL A 117 7.54 12.11 -8.75
C VAL A 117 6.26 11.34 -9.07
N ALA A 118 5.11 12.03 -9.20
CA ALA A 118 3.84 11.39 -9.54
C ALA A 118 3.87 10.71 -10.91
N VAL A 119 4.44 11.36 -11.94
CA VAL A 119 4.56 10.77 -13.28
C VAL A 119 5.44 9.53 -13.26
N ASN A 120 6.60 9.58 -12.60
CA ASN A 120 7.49 8.43 -12.47
C ASN A 120 6.87 7.32 -11.63
N PHE A 121 6.11 7.65 -10.59
CA PHE A 121 5.39 6.69 -9.78
C PHE A 121 4.31 5.97 -10.60
N VAL A 122 3.53 6.68 -11.42
CA VAL A 122 2.52 6.04 -12.27
C VAL A 122 3.16 5.15 -13.33
N ILE A 123 4.15 5.67 -14.07
CA ILE A 123 4.82 4.91 -15.14
C ILE A 123 5.58 3.71 -14.57
N GLY A 124 6.32 3.93 -13.49
CA GLY A 124 7.03 2.88 -12.78
C GLY A 124 6.08 1.84 -12.20
N GLY A 125 4.93 2.24 -11.67
CA GLY A 125 3.92 1.31 -11.15
C GLY A 125 3.36 0.39 -12.24
N ILE A 126 3.08 0.95 -13.42
CA ILE A 126 2.65 0.18 -14.59
C ILE A 126 3.75 -0.79 -15.03
N ALA A 127 5.00 -0.32 -15.15
CA ALA A 127 6.13 -1.15 -15.53
C ALA A 127 6.38 -2.28 -14.52
N PHE A 128 6.32 -1.99 -13.22
CA PHE A 128 6.43 -2.95 -12.13
C PHE A 128 5.34 -4.02 -12.24
N ALA A 129 4.08 -3.60 -12.39
CA ALA A 129 2.95 -4.52 -12.50
C ALA A 129 3.08 -5.45 -13.72
N ILE A 130 3.53 -4.94 -14.86
CA ILE A 130 3.77 -5.75 -16.06
C ILE A 130 4.89 -6.76 -15.83
N VAL A 131 6.05 -6.32 -15.34
CA VAL A 131 7.23 -7.18 -15.13
C VAL A 131 6.94 -8.28 -14.12
N VAL A 132 6.36 -7.92 -12.97
CA VAL A 132 5.98 -8.88 -11.92
C VAL A 132 4.84 -9.78 -12.39
N GLY A 133 3.83 -9.22 -13.06
CA GLY A 133 2.68 -9.96 -13.57
C GLY A 133 3.09 -11.01 -14.61
N ILE A 134 3.92 -10.64 -15.60
CA ILE A 134 4.51 -11.59 -16.55
C ILE A 134 5.31 -12.66 -15.80
N GLY A 135 6.13 -12.24 -14.84
CA GLY A 135 6.87 -13.17 -13.98
C GLY A 135 5.96 -14.21 -13.34
N LEU A 136 4.89 -13.78 -12.67
CA LEU A 136 3.93 -14.65 -11.99
C LEU A 136 3.15 -15.56 -12.94
N VAL A 137 2.74 -15.04 -14.11
CA VAL A 137 1.99 -15.80 -15.12
C VAL A 137 2.84 -16.93 -15.71
N PHE A 138 4.09 -16.67 -16.04
CA PHE A 138 4.97 -17.69 -16.60
C PHE A 138 5.44 -18.67 -15.52
N LEU A 139 5.88 -18.18 -14.36
CA LEU A 139 6.27 -19.01 -13.22
C LEU A 139 6.13 -18.22 -11.90
N VAL A 140 5.40 -18.77 -10.94
CA VAL A 140 5.18 -18.13 -9.62
C VAL A 140 6.49 -17.73 -8.93
N VAL A 141 7.52 -18.58 -8.97
CA VAL A 141 8.81 -18.33 -8.28
C VAL A 141 9.56 -17.11 -8.85
N PRO A 142 9.85 -17.02 -10.17
CA PRO A 142 10.35 -15.79 -10.80
C PRO A 142 9.51 -14.54 -10.53
N GLY A 143 8.18 -14.64 -10.55
CA GLY A 143 7.30 -13.51 -10.24
C GLY A 143 7.48 -12.98 -8.81
N LEU A 144 7.48 -13.88 -7.82
CA LEU A 144 7.73 -13.52 -6.42
C LEU A 144 9.14 -12.95 -6.21
N PHE A 145 10.12 -13.50 -6.91
CA PHE A 145 11.48 -13.00 -6.86
C PHE A 145 11.58 -11.57 -7.41
N LEU A 146 10.91 -11.26 -8.53
CA LEU A 146 10.84 -9.92 -9.09
C LEU A 146 10.11 -8.95 -8.15
N LEU A 147 8.97 -9.40 -7.59
CA LEU A 147 8.18 -8.62 -6.64
C LEU A 147 9.06 -8.16 -5.47
N VAL A 148 9.77 -9.08 -4.82
CA VAL A 148 10.62 -8.74 -3.66
C VAL A 148 11.83 -7.91 -4.08
N SER A 149 12.42 -8.20 -5.24
CA SER A 149 13.63 -7.49 -5.69
C SER A 149 13.35 -6.04 -6.08
N LEU A 150 12.16 -5.78 -6.61
CA LEU A 150 11.79 -4.46 -7.10
C LEU A 150 10.92 -3.69 -6.12
N PHE A 151 10.35 -4.29 -5.05
CA PHE A 151 9.37 -3.68 -4.14
C PHE A 151 9.74 -2.27 -3.64
N PHE A 152 11.01 -2.00 -3.37
CA PHE A 152 11.47 -0.73 -2.79
C PHE A 152 11.66 0.40 -3.80
N TRP A 153 11.43 0.16 -5.09
CA TRP A 153 11.55 1.18 -6.16
C TRP A 153 10.75 2.46 -5.86
N GLN A 154 9.57 2.30 -5.25
CA GLN A 154 8.71 3.41 -4.85
C GLN A 154 9.35 4.31 -3.79
N VAL A 155 10.23 3.76 -2.93
CA VAL A 155 10.92 4.53 -1.89
C VAL A 155 12.00 5.40 -2.51
N PHE A 156 12.73 4.91 -3.51
CA PHE A 156 13.73 5.69 -4.25
C PHE A 156 13.08 6.89 -4.99
N ILE A 157 11.94 6.67 -5.64
CA ILE A 157 11.20 7.77 -6.27
C ILE A 157 10.66 8.75 -5.22
N ALA A 158 10.11 8.22 -4.12
CA ALA A 158 9.53 9.05 -3.08
C ALA A 158 10.61 9.86 -2.36
N VAL A 159 11.70 9.25 -1.90
CA VAL A 159 12.65 9.88 -0.99
C VAL A 159 13.80 10.55 -1.73
N GLU A 160 14.29 9.92 -2.80
CA GLU A 160 15.50 10.35 -3.51
C GLU A 160 15.18 11.11 -4.81
N ASP A 161 13.90 11.36 -5.12
CA ASP A 161 13.42 12.03 -6.34
C ASP A 161 13.94 11.37 -7.65
N GLU A 162 14.26 10.07 -7.60
CA GLU A 162 14.77 9.31 -8.74
C GLU A 162 13.69 9.06 -9.81
N ASN A 163 14.13 8.74 -11.03
CA ASN A 163 13.24 8.18 -12.05
C ASN A 163 12.99 6.68 -11.81
N PHE A 164 11.93 6.15 -12.41
CA PHE A 164 11.54 4.75 -12.15
C PHE A 164 12.56 3.70 -12.61
N LEU A 165 13.39 4.00 -13.63
CA LEU A 165 14.43 3.06 -14.08
C LEU A 165 15.57 2.99 -13.06
N GLU A 166 16.01 4.13 -12.54
CA GLU A 166 16.99 4.21 -11.46
C GLU A 166 16.47 3.53 -10.20
N GLY A 167 15.23 3.85 -9.79
CA GLY A 167 14.60 3.22 -8.64
C GLY A 167 14.50 1.69 -8.74
N PHE A 168 14.24 1.12 -9.93
CA PHE A 168 14.30 -0.33 -10.13
C PHE A 168 15.71 -0.90 -9.98
N ARG A 169 16.73 -0.21 -10.52
CA ARG A 169 18.12 -0.66 -10.42
C ARG A 169 18.61 -0.62 -8.98
N HIS A 170 18.36 0.47 -8.26
CA HIS A 170 18.77 0.60 -6.87
C HIS A 170 17.98 -0.33 -5.95
N SER A 171 16.67 -0.50 -6.14
CA SER A 171 15.90 -1.53 -5.41
C SER A 171 16.48 -2.94 -5.63
N TRP A 172 16.86 -3.28 -6.86
CA TRP A 172 17.44 -4.59 -7.14
C TRP A 172 18.78 -4.81 -6.42
N GLN A 173 19.61 -3.77 -6.36
CA GLN A 173 20.90 -3.77 -5.67
C GLN A 173 20.70 -3.86 -4.15
N LEU A 174 19.87 -2.99 -3.58
CA LEU A 174 19.54 -2.94 -2.15
C LEU A 174 19.01 -4.28 -1.62
N THR A 175 18.22 -5.00 -2.42
CA THR A 175 17.64 -6.29 -2.01
C THR A 175 18.57 -7.48 -2.26
N LYS A 176 19.69 -7.29 -2.97
CA LYS A 176 20.63 -8.38 -3.32
C LYS A 176 21.17 -9.05 -2.05
N GLY A 177 21.22 -10.37 -2.06
CA GLY A 177 21.67 -11.17 -0.90
C GLY A 177 20.68 -11.28 0.26
N ARG A 178 19.58 -10.52 0.27
CA ARG A 178 18.60 -10.45 1.38
C ARG A 178 17.16 -10.82 0.97
N ARG A 179 16.95 -11.18 -0.29
CA ARG A 179 15.62 -11.45 -0.91
C ARG A 179 14.77 -12.46 -0.15
N PHE A 180 15.35 -13.55 0.35
CA PHE A 180 14.57 -14.53 1.12
C PHE A 180 14.06 -13.96 2.44
N GLY A 181 14.88 -13.18 3.15
CA GLY A 181 14.46 -12.50 4.37
C GLY A 181 13.33 -11.49 4.11
N LEU A 182 13.43 -10.75 3.01
CA LEU A 182 12.40 -9.80 2.56
C LEU A 182 11.11 -10.49 2.12
N PHE A 183 11.21 -11.66 1.48
CA PHE A 183 10.04 -12.48 1.18
C PHE A 183 9.31 -12.90 2.46
N VAL A 184 10.04 -13.44 3.44
CA VAL A 184 9.45 -13.83 4.73
C VAL A 184 8.87 -12.62 5.46
N LEU A 185 9.57 -11.48 5.47
CA LEU A 185 9.04 -10.23 6.01
C LEU A 185 7.72 -9.84 5.35
N GLY A 186 7.65 -9.87 4.01
CA GLY A 186 6.43 -9.58 3.27
C GLY A 186 5.27 -10.51 3.66
N VAL A 187 5.53 -11.82 3.81
CA VAL A 187 4.54 -12.80 4.27
C VAL A 187 4.04 -12.46 5.68
N VAL A 188 4.94 -12.10 6.59
CA VAL A 188 4.60 -11.74 7.97
C VAL A 188 3.78 -10.44 8.01
N VAL A 189 4.15 -9.42 7.25
CA VAL A 189 3.39 -8.17 7.14
C VAL A 189 1.99 -8.42 6.59
N ILE A 190 1.86 -9.27 5.56
CA ILE A 190 0.55 -9.68 5.03
C ILE A 190 -0.27 -10.41 6.10
N PHE A 191 0.36 -11.30 6.87
CA PHE A 191 -0.34 -12.01 7.95
C PHE A 191 -0.85 -11.05 9.03
N VAL A 192 -0.03 -10.08 9.46
CA VAL A 192 -0.44 -9.04 10.42
C VAL A 192 -1.59 -8.21 9.85
N ALA A 193 -1.48 -7.78 8.59
CA ALA A 193 -2.54 -7.04 7.90
C ALA A 193 -3.86 -7.84 7.87
N LEU A 194 -3.80 -9.14 7.55
CA LEU A 194 -4.98 -10.01 7.56
C LEU A 194 -5.62 -10.14 8.94
N VAL A 195 -4.82 -10.30 9.99
CA VAL A 195 -5.32 -10.38 11.38
C VAL A 195 -6.05 -9.09 11.77
N ILE A 196 -5.47 -7.93 11.43
CA ILE A 196 -6.10 -6.63 11.68
C ILE A 196 -7.40 -6.51 10.87
N SER A 197 -7.37 -6.80 9.56
CA SER A 197 -8.57 -6.71 8.72
C SER A 197 -9.70 -7.62 9.22
N ILE A 198 -9.40 -8.85 9.63
CA ILE A 198 -10.39 -9.76 10.22
C ILE A 198 -10.96 -9.16 11.51
N ALA A 199 -10.10 -8.66 12.41
CA ALA A 199 -10.53 -8.07 13.68
C ALA A 199 -11.49 -6.89 13.46
N PHE A 200 -11.19 -6.01 12.49
CA PHE A 200 -12.04 -4.87 12.13
C PHE A 200 -13.29 -5.26 11.33
N GLY A 201 -13.32 -6.45 10.71
CA GLY A 201 -14.50 -6.99 10.04
C GLY A 201 -15.53 -7.64 10.96
N ILE A 202 -15.12 -8.19 12.12
CA ILE A 202 -16.02 -8.82 13.12
C ILE A 202 -17.19 -7.92 13.53
N PRO A 203 -16.99 -6.61 13.81
CA PRO A 203 -18.08 -5.66 14.08
C PRO A 203 -19.22 -5.72 13.05
N GLY A 204 -18.95 -6.05 11.78
CA GLY A 204 -19.98 -6.16 10.75
C GLY A 204 -21.06 -7.21 10.98
N VAL A 205 -20.85 -8.15 11.91
CA VAL A 205 -21.86 -9.15 12.31
C VAL A 205 -22.89 -8.57 13.28
N PHE A 206 -22.53 -7.53 14.04
CA PHE A 206 -23.33 -7.03 15.17
C PHE A 206 -23.88 -5.62 14.94
N PHE A 207 -23.23 -4.81 14.11
CA PHE A 207 -23.61 -3.42 13.89
C PHE A 207 -24.44 -3.23 12.60
N PRO A 208 -25.22 -2.14 12.52
CA PRO A 208 -25.82 -1.70 11.26
C PRO A 208 -24.77 -1.55 10.15
N ALA A 209 -25.16 -1.83 8.90
CA ALA A 209 -24.27 -1.84 7.74
C ALA A 209 -23.38 -0.60 7.62
N ILE A 210 -23.94 0.60 7.87
CA ILE A 210 -23.16 1.84 7.80
C ILE A 210 -22.08 1.94 8.88
N LEU A 211 -22.36 1.49 10.11
CA LEU A 211 -21.37 1.52 11.19
C LEU A 211 -20.31 0.44 10.98
N ALA A 212 -20.71 -0.73 10.50
CA ALA A 212 -19.80 -1.80 10.10
C ALA A 212 -18.78 -1.34 9.06
N LEU A 213 -19.27 -0.70 7.99
CA LEU A 213 -18.44 -0.14 6.92
C LEU A 213 -17.42 0.87 7.44
N LEU A 214 -17.84 1.78 8.33
CA LEU A 214 -16.93 2.79 8.87
C LEU A 214 -15.83 2.16 9.73
N VAL A 215 -16.16 1.15 10.54
CA VAL A 215 -15.17 0.45 11.37
C VAL A 215 -14.19 -0.33 10.49
N GLU A 216 -14.68 -1.06 9.49
CA GLU A 216 -13.83 -1.77 8.54
C GLU A 216 -12.86 -0.81 7.82
N GLN A 217 -13.35 0.37 7.41
CA GLN A 217 -12.54 1.39 6.76
C GLN A 217 -11.45 1.98 7.65
N VAL A 218 -11.72 2.14 8.96
CA VAL A 218 -10.67 2.50 9.92
C VAL A 218 -9.59 1.43 9.95
N GLY A 219 -9.98 0.15 10.00
CA GLY A 219 -9.05 -0.98 9.93
C GLY A 219 -8.18 -0.94 8.66
N SER A 220 -8.80 -0.75 7.50
CA SER A 220 -8.09 -0.64 6.22
C SER A 220 -7.10 0.52 6.19
N ALA A 221 -7.48 1.69 6.70
CA ALA A 221 -6.58 2.85 6.76
C ALA A 221 -5.37 2.61 7.68
N LEU A 222 -5.59 1.98 8.84
CA LEU A 222 -4.52 1.60 9.76
C LEU A 222 -3.57 0.57 9.15
N VAL A 223 -4.11 -0.46 8.49
CA VAL A 223 -3.30 -1.46 7.77
C VAL A 223 -2.47 -0.81 6.69
N PHE A 224 -3.05 0.11 5.91
CA PHE A 224 -2.33 0.81 4.85
C PHE A 224 -1.15 1.62 5.41
N VAL A 225 -1.38 2.40 6.46
CA VAL A 225 -0.31 3.16 7.13
C VAL A 225 0.76 2.23 7.71
N PHE A 226 0.36 1.12 8.34
CA PHE A 226 1.29 0.13 8.87
C PHE A 226 2.18 -0.46 7.79
N VAL A 227 1.63 -0.80 6.62
CA VAL A 227 2.42 -1.32 5.49
C VAL A 227 3.43 -0.28 5.00
N LEU A 228 3.05 0.99 4.91
CA LEU A 228 3.99 2.07 4.54
C LEU A 228 5.09 2.25 5.59
N ALA A 229 4.75 2.23 6.87
CA ALA A 229 5.70 2.36 7.98
C ALA A 229 6.68 1.17 8.03
N ALA A 230 6.18 -0.06 7.90
CA ALA A 230 7.00 -1.27 7.81
C ALA A 230 7.89 -1.26 6.57
N THR A 231 7.41 -0.73 5.44
CA THR A 231 8.21 -0.55 4.22
C THR A 231 9.35 0.43 4.45
N ALA A 232 9.08 1.57 5.09
CA ALA A 232 10.09 2.57 5.43
C ALA A 232 11.15 2.00 6.39
N GLU A 233 10.73 1.23 7.38
CA GLU A 233 11.64 0.61 8.35
C GLU A 233 12.52 -0.48 7.71
N ALA A 234 11.92 -1.33 6.87
CA ALA A 234 12.67 -2.31 6.11
C ALA A 234 13.69 -1.65 5.17
N TYR A 235 13.31 -0.55 4.52
CA TYR A 235 14.23 0.23 3.69
C TYR A 235 15.40 0.78 4.50
N ASN A 236 15.14 1.45 5.64
CA ASN A 236 16.18 1.99 6.51
C ASN A 236 17.15 0.91 6.99
N GLN A 237 16.63 -0.26 7.40
CA GLN A 237 17.46 -1.40 7.80
C GLN A 237 18.34 -1.91 6.65
N LEU A 238 17.78 -2.05 5.44
CA LEU A 238 18.55 -2.50 4.28
C LEU A 238 19.65 -1.51 3.90
N THR A 239 19.33 -0.21 3.92
CA THR A 239 20.27 0.86 3.61
C THR A 239 21.39 0.93 4.63
N ALA A 240 21.09 0.83 5.94
CA ALA A 240 22.11 0.76 6.99
C ALA A 240 23.05 -0.44 6.80
N ALA A 241 22.50 -1.62 6.50
CA ALA A 241 23.29 -2.83 6.27
C ALA A 241 24.14 -2.79 4.99
N ASP A 242 23.79 -1.96 4.00
CA ASP A 242 24.58 -1.76 2.78
C ASP A 242 25.81 -0.88 3.07
N HIS A 243 25.60 0.25 3.77
CA HIS A 243 26.68 1.16 4.16
C HIS A 243 27.71 0.49 5.08
N GLU A 244 27.27 -0.36 6.01
CA GLU A 244 28.18 -1.15 6.85
C GLU A 244 29.07 -2.08 6.02
N GLY A 245 28.55 -2.67 4.94
CA GLY A 245 29.32 -3.54 4.04
C GLY A 245 30.45 -2.80 3.32
N ASP A 246 30.18 -1.58 2.83
CA ASP A 246 31.15 -0.77 2.09
C ASP A 246 32.30 -0.25 2.97
N THR A 247 32.02 0.06 4.25
CA THR A 247 33.07 0.50 5.20
C THR A 247 34.07 -0.61 5.55
N VAL A 248 33.63 -1.87 5.51
CA VAL A 248 34.51 -3.03 5.78
C VAL A 248 35.40 -3.34 4.57
N ASP A 249 34.90 -3.18 3.34
CA ASP A 249 35.68 -3.45 2.12
C ASP A 249 36.73 -2.35 1.85
N THR A 250 36.48 -1.11 2.29
CA THR A 250 37.41 0.02 2.11
C THR A 250 38.53 0.10 3.16
N SER A 251 38.48 -0.73 4.21
CA SER A 251 39.47 -0.77 5.30
C SER A 251 40.45 -1.95 5.22
N LEU A 252 40.37 -2.74 4.15
CA LEU A 252 41.29 -3.84 3.80
C LEU A 252 42.20 -3.46 2.63
#